data_AF-A0A2H0WEP9-F1
#
_entry.id   AF-A0A2H0WEP9-F1
#
_cell.length_a   1.000
_cell.length_b   1.000
_cell.length_c   1.000
_cell.angle_alpha   90.00
_cell.angle_beta   90.00
_cell.angle_gamma   90.00
#
_symmetry.space_group_name_H-M   'P 1'
#
loop_
_entity.id
_entity.type
_entity.pdbx_description
1 polymer ?
#
loop_
_entity_poly.entity_id
_entity_poly.type
_entity_poly.pdbx_seq_one_letter_code
_entity_poly.pdbx_strand_id
1 'polypeptide(L)'
;MINRLIKNFIFNESIRSHLVISDPSKIRLNSENPVSPTIELSSEGGQFSTDTDLFIETPLTMPNGVQKWLKFEAIKPNDEAPPNTFIRFKVKTTGGNYFWNGSDWAIAGASDWMTESELNANFDSFPIALVGNRSIGFVVNLQTSDPLVTPKLSALKFLGEFDVDFLEDIVYDGIVRKLNTEFRSTSQIVFPTSSPLTSVDLNAIFENKGYNITGIRKVINLTDDPLKLQNLFDSYAQGPLRQDGFTFDPGVVTLNSSVGSGKVLEITFEYVPEVVVNTHQDFFEIPTLPSLVIEAIDEIELFGFTAQETNAQGRDLIRDIPNLTGVLQLGPEQKTLRVDYAVFTNLQLDQLRLSQDLAEFLSRDLRVKSFALDRDYDLRVVKKLDTSRTKTKREAEGNKDSSDTNVATGTFDILGVLFFNKPSKDVPLVGEVIRDVSG
;
A
#
# COMPACT_ATOMS: atom_id res chain seq x y z
N MET A 1 3.98 17.37 -6.95
CA MET A 1 3.86 18.68 -6.25
C MET A 1 4.42 18.49 -4.84
N ILE A 2 5.30 19.37 -4.37
CA ILE A 2 5.89 19.22 -3.03
C ILE A 2 4.92 19.74 -1.96
N ASN A 3 4.51 18.86 -1.06
CA ASN A 3 3.62 19.14 0.05
C ASN A 3 4.31 18.87 1.39
N ARG A 4 4.16 19.79 2.35
CA ARG A 4 4.61 19.60 3.73
C ARG A 4 3.52 18.90 4.54
N LEU A 5 3.75 17.64 4.92
CA LEU A 5 2.75 16.79 5.56
C LEU A 5 3.22 16.27 6.92
N ILE A 6 2.31 16.28 7.90
CA ILE A 6 2.51 15.71 9.23
C ILE A 6 2.02 14.26 9.21
N LYS A 7 2.87 13.37 9.73
CA LYS A 7 2.57 11.96 9.99
C LYS A 7 2.58 11.72 11.49
N ASN A 8 1.64 10.89 11.94
CA ASN A 8 1.38 10.65 13.35
C ASN A 8 1.47 9.17 13.67
N PHE A 9 2.18 8.82 14.75
CA PHE A 9 2.04 7.56 15.46
C PHE A 9 1.23 7.83 16.73
N ILE A 10 -0.06 7.50 16.71
CA ILE A 10 -0.95 7.65 17.87
C ILE A 10 -0.93 6.35 18.66
N PHE A 11 -0.50 6.41 19.92
CA PHE A 11 -0.42 5.22 20.77
C PHE A 11 -1.80 4.82 21.27
N ASN A 12 -2.45 3.91 20.56
CA ASN A 12 -3.75 3.36 20.91
C ASN A 12 -3.76 1.82 20.77
N GLU A 13 -4.87 1.19 21.13
CA GLU A 13 -4.97 -0.27 21.15
C GLU A 13 -4.82 -0.89 19.75
N SER A 14 -5.20 -0.17 18.69
CA SER A 14 -5.07 -0.66 17.30
C SER A 14 -3.62 -0.84 16.85
N ILE A 15 -2.68 -0.09 17.43
CA ILE A 15 -1.25 -0.24 17.10
C ILE A 15 -0.49 -1.11 18.10
N ARG A 16 -1.10 -1.57 19.20
CA ARG A 16 -0.42 -2.33 20.25
C ARG A 16 0.32 -3.55 19.70
N SER A 17 -0.32 -4.32 18.80
CA SER A 17 0.27 -5.51 18.18
C SER A 17 1.46 -5.22 17.26
N HIS A 18 1.66 -3.95 16.88
CA HIS A 18 2.74 -3.50 16.02
C HIS A 18 3.88 -2.82 16.78
N LEU A 19 3.73 -2.62 18.10
CA LEU A 19 4.78 -2.08 18.95
C LEU A 19 5.70 -3.20 19.43
N VAL A 20 6.99 -2.92 19.45
CA VAL A 20 7.96 -3.75 20.19
C VAL A 20 8.18 -3.09 21.54
N ILE A 21 7.93 -3.80 22.62
CA ILE A 21 8.08 -3.29 23.99
C ILE A 21 9.24 -4.07 24.64
N SER A 22 10.25 -3.37 25.16
CA SER A 22 11.44 -4.03 25.72
C SER A 22 11.11 -4.90 26.93
N ASP A 23 10.20 -4.45 27.80
CA ASP A 23 9.68 -5.21 28.93
C ASP A 23 8.17 -4.95 29.12
N PRO A 24 7.29 -5.85 28.64
CA PRO A 24 5.84 -5.73 28.79
C PRO A 24 5.32 -5.77 30.24
N SER A 25 6.15 -6.18 31.22
CA SER A 25 5.78 -6.13 32.64
C SER A 25 5.96 -4.73 33.24
N LYS A 26 6.88 -3.93 32.66
CA LYS A 26 7.26 -2.61 33.15
C LYS A 26 6.77 -1.46 32.29
N ILE A 27 6.32 -1.72 31.07
CA ILE A 27 5.72 -0.72 30.17
C ILE A 27 4.31 -1.16 29.83
N ARG A 28 3.36 -0.23 29.92
CA ARG A 28 1.97 -0.47 29.52
C ARG A 28 1.46 0.60 28.57
N LEU A 29 0.57 0.19 27.68
CA LEU A 29 -0.33 1.11 27.01
C LEU A 29 -1.55 1.32 27.92
N ASN A 30 -1.64 2.50 28.54
CA ASN A 30 -2.75 2.89 29.37
C ASN A 30 -3.92 3.34 28.48
N SER A 31 -4.92 2.46 28.38
CA SER A 31 -6.18 2.69 27.65
C SER A 31 -7.34 3.11 28.57
N GLU A 32 -7.10 3.40 29.84
CA GLU A 32 -8.14 3.80 30.81
C GLU A 32 -8.77 5.15 30.42
N ASN A 33 -8.03 6.01 29.70
CA ASN A 33 -8.59 7.15 28.98
C ASN A 33 -8.67 6.84 27.48
N PRO A 34 -9.82 6.38 26.95
CA PRO A 34 -9.97 6.03 25.54
C PRO A 34 -9.82 7.23 24.60
N VAL A 35 -9.92 8.45 25.11
CA VAL A 35 -9.78 9.69 24.32
C VAL A 35 -8.31 10.07 24.09
N SER A 36 -7.42 9.72 25.03
CA SER A 36 -5.98 9.96 24.92
C SER A 36 -5.21 8.80 25.56
N PRO A 37 -5.18 7.63 24.88
CA PRO A 37 -4.36 6.52 25.33
C PRO A 37 -2.88 6.95 25.35
N THR A 38 -2.15 6.45 26.35
CA THR A 38 -0.77 6.85 26.60
C THR A 38 0.09 5.63 26.84
N ILE A 39 1.34 5.67 26.40
CA ILE A 39 2.36 4.74 26.87
C ILE A 39 3.01 5.35 28.11
N GLU A 40 3.10 4.54 29.14
CA GLU A 40 3.69 4.87 30.43
C GLU A 40 4.34 3.63 31.06
N LEU A 41 5.11 3.83 32.12
CA LEU A 41 5.62 2.75 32.94
C LEU A 41 4.46 2.10 33.72
N SER A 42 4.53 0.78 33.87
CA SER A 42 3.63 0.01 34.70
C SER A 42 4.06 0.13 36.16
N SER A 43 3.09 0.24 37.07
CA SER A 43 3.36 0.28 38.51
C SER A 43 3.29 -1.11 39.11
N GLU A 44 4.33 -1.51 39.84
CA GLU A 44 4.35 -2.70 40.67
C GLU A 44 4.40 -2.27 42.15
N GLY A 45 3.39 -2.65 42.93
CA GLY A 45 3.32 -2.27 44.35
C GLY A 45 3.24 -0.75 44.60
N GLY A 46 2.78 0.04 43.62
CA GLY A 46 2.72 1.50 43.73
C GLY A 46 4.01 2.22 43.32
N GLN A 47 5.00 1.49 42.79
CA GLN A 47 6.27 2.05 42.31
C GLN A 47 6.48 1.76 40.82
N PHE A 48 7.04 2.71 40.09
CA PHE A 48 7.48 2.57 38.71
C PHE A 48 8.96 2.13 38.67
N SER A 49 9.34 1.36 37.66
CA SER A 49 10.74 0.98 37.47
C SER A 49 11.60 2.21 37.15
N THR A 50 12.83 2.21 37.68
CA THR A 50 13.86 3.24 37.42
C THR A 50 14.93 2.75 36.44
N ASP A 51 14.69 1.60 35.81
CA ASP A 51 15.58 1.03 34.80
C ASP A 51 15.78 2.00 33.62
N THR A 52 16.98 2.00 33.06
CA THR A 52 17.36 2.97 32.00
C THR A 52 17.13 2.44 30.59
N ASP A 53 16.84 1.15 30.43
CA ASP A 53 16.70 0.42 29.16
C ASP A 53 15.25 0.05 28.82
N LEU A 54 14.29 0.77 29.39
CA LEU A 54 12.86 0.63 29.08
C LEU A 54 12.54 1.44 27.81
N PHE A 55 12.17 0.75 26.73
CA PHE A 55 11.85 1.40 25.47
C PHE A 55 10.72 0.71 24.73
N ILE A 56 10.13 1.47 23.82
CA ILE A 56 9.19 1.00 22.80
C ILE A 56 9.76 1.30 21.43
N GLU A 57 9.42 0.48 20.44
CA GLU A 57 9.69 0.77 19.04
C GLU A 57 8.38 0.87 18.26
N THR A 58 8.24 1.94 17.47
CA THR A 58 7.13 2.06 16.53
C THR A 58 7.32 1.13 15.33
N PRO A 59 6.24 0.78 14.61
CA PRO A 59 6.37 0.20 13.28
C PRO A 59 7.12 1.16 12.34
N LEU A 60 7.76 0.58 11.33
CA LEU A 60 8.34 1.34 10.22
C LEU A 60 7.24 1.74 9.25
N THR A 61 7.19 3.01 8.86
CA THR A 61 6.43 3.51 7.71
C THR A 61 7.39 3.77 6.55
N MET A 62 6.98 3.49 5.32
CA MET A 62 7.82 3.60 4.11
C MET A 62 7.25 4.59 3.08
N PRO A 63 7.10 5.88 3.40
CA PRO A 63 6.52 6.84 2.48
C PRO A 63 7.49 7.13 1.33
N ASN A 64 7.26 6.54 0.15
CA ASN A 64 8.20 6.70 -0.97
C ASN A 64 8.22 8.12 -1.53
N GLY A 65 7.22 8.95 -1.23
CA GLY A 65 7.14 10.33 -1.69
C GLY A 65 8.02 11.29 -0.89
N VAL A 66 8.56 10.89 0.26
CA VAL A 66 9.31 11.81 1.13
C VAL A 66 10.64 12.25 0.49
N GLN A 67 10.84 13.55 0.36
CA GLN A 67 12.02 14.21 -0.19
C GLN A 67 12.89 14.88 0.89
N LYS A 68 12.28 15.24 2.03
CA LYS A 68 13.02 15.73 3.21
C LYS A 68 12.23 15.48 4.49
N TRP A 69 12.90 15.20 5.59
CA TRP A 69 12.33 15.33 6.93
C TRP A 69 12.53 16.77 7.43
N LEU A 70 11.68 17.26 8.33
CA LEU A 70 11.74 18.67 8.76
C LEU A 70 11.66 18.84 10.27
N LYS A 71 10.61 18.30 10.91
CA LYS A 71 10.33 18.52 12.33
C LYS A 71 9.83 17.25 13.00
N PHE A 72 10.02 17.18 14.31
CA PHE A 72 9.58 16.07 15.16
C PHE A 72 8.98 16.63 16.46
N GLU A 73 7.89 16.03 16.94
CA GLU A 73 7.25 16.40 18.20
C GLU A 73 6.76 15.16 18.93
N ALA A 74 6.96 15.11 20.25
CA ALA A 74 6.43 14.09 21.14
C ALA A 74 5.27 14.67 21.97
N ILE A 75 4.05 14.17 21.74
CA ILE A 75 2.84 14.68 22.40
C ILE A 75 2.69 14.07 23.78
N LYS A 76 2.69 14.92 24.81
CA LYS A 76 2.54 14.57 26.22
C LYS A 76 1.16 15.06 26.72
N PRO A 77 0.44 14.30 27.55
CA PRO A 77 -0.94 14.64 27.95
C PRO A 77 -1.15 16.03 28.59
N ASN A 78 -0.12 16.60 29.21
CA ASN A 78 -0.21 17.87 29.93
C ASN A 78 0.81 18.92 29.42
N ASP A 79 1.41 18.70 28.24
CA ASP A 79 2.53 19.47 27.66
C ASP A 79 3.80 19.62 28.54
N GLU A 80 3.72 19.40 29.84
CA GLU A 80 4.83 19.30 30.78
C GLU A 80 5.07 17.84 31.17
N ALA A 81 6.32 17.39 31.03
CA ALA A 81 6.75 16.12 31.59
C ALA A 81 6.79 16.25 33.12
N PRO A 82 6.27 15.26 33.88
CA PRO A 82 6.44 15.25 35.33
C PRO A 82 7.92 15.42 35.69
N PRO A 83 8.26 16.17 36.75
CA PRO A 83 9.63 16.26 37.25
C PRO A 83 10.24 14.87 37.41
N ASN A 84 11.55 14.75 37.21
CA ASN A 84 12.28 13.47 37.33
C ASN A 84 11.91 12.39 36.29
N THR A 85 11.17 12.74 35.23
CA THR A 85 10.88 11.83 34.11
C THR A 85 11.60 12.27 32.84
N PHE A 86 11.96 11.30 32.01
CA PHE A 86 12.68 11.53 30.76
C PHE A 86 12.06 10.69 29.65
N ILE A 87 11.90 11.31 28.48
CA ILE A 87 11.54 10.64 27.24
C ILE A 87 12.67 10.94 26.25
N ARG A 88 13.28 9.90 25.70
CA ARG A 88 14.40 10.02 24.76
C ARG A 88 14.16 9.19 23.51
N PHE A 89 14.86 9.52 22.43
CA PHE A 89 14.53 9.06 21.09
C PHE A 89 15.74 8.53 20.33
N LYS A 90 15.49 7.55 19.45
CA LYS A 90 16.31 7.18 18.30
C LYS A 90 15.42 7.18 17.06
N VAL A 91 15.99 7.49 15.90
CA VAL A 91 15.30 7.31 14.61
C VAL A 91 15.54 5.89 14.15
N LYS A 92 14.47 5.12 13.93
CA LYS A 92 14.52 3.73 13.47
C LYS A 92 14.36 3.68 11.95
N THR A 93 15.19 2.90 11.27
CA THR A 93 15.08 2.59 9.84
C THR A 93 15.24 1.10 9.60
N THR A 94 15.12 0.64 8.35
CA THR A 94 15.51 -0.74 7.98
C THR A 94 17.00 -1.02 8.17
N GLY A 95 17.86 0.01 8.16
CA GLY A 95 19.30 -0.10 8.33
C GLY A 95 19.79 -0.09 9.78
N GLY A 96 18.90 0.22 10.75
CA GLY A 96 19.22 0.25 12.17
C GLY A 96 18.58 1.43 12.90
N ASN A 97 19.06 1.68 14.13
CA ASN A 97 18.66 2.82 14.94
C ASN A 97 19.73 3.90 14.87
N TYR A 98 19.33 5.17 14.71
CA TYR A 98 20.22 6.30 14.53
C TYR A 98 20.00 7.37 15.59
N PHE A 99 21.09 8.06 15.93
CA PHE A 99 21.08 9.22 16.80
C PHE A 99 22.05 10.29 16.29
N TRP A 100 21.81 11.53 16.71
CA TRP A 100 22.70 12.64 16.46
C TRP A 100 23.80 12.67 17.52
N ASN A 101 25.05 12.50 17.09
CA ASN A 101 26.20 12.48 18.00
C ASN A 101 26.78 13.88 18.31
N GLY A 102 26.12 14.94 17.86
CA GLY A 102 26.60 16.33 17.93
C GLY A 102 27.20 16.86 16.63
N SER A 103 27.49 15.99 15.65
CA SER A 103 28.09 16.37 14.36
C SER A 103 27.51 15.66 13.15
N ASP A 104 27.08 14.40 13.31
CA ASP A 104 26.51 13.59 12.24
C ASP A 104 25.52 12.56 12.81
N TRP A 105 24.73 11.97 11.91
CA TRP A 105 23.84 10.85 12.21
C TRP A 105 24.62 9.54 12.25
N ALA A 106 24.74 8.98 13.45
CA ALA A 106 25.46 7.74 13.69
C ALA A 106 24.52 6.60 14.07
N ILE A 107 24.94 5.35 13.81
CA ILE A 107 24.25 4.17 14.32
C ILE A 107 24.32 4.18 15.86
N ALA A 108 23.17 4.09 16.50
CA ALA A 108 23.02 4.17 17.94
C ALA A 108 23.38 2.84 18.62
N GLY A 109 24.24 2.90 19.63
CA GLY A 109 24.42 1.85 20.62
C GLY A 109 23.27 1.80 21.64
N ALA A 110 23.46 1.02 22.71
CA ALA A 110 22.43 0.85 23.73
C ALA A 110 22.12 2.15 24.49
N SER A 111 23.16 2.92 24.84
CA SER A 111 23.08 4.14 25.66
C SER A 111 22.89 5.44 24.88
N ASP A 112 22.92 5.38 23.54
CA ASP A 112 22.93 6.57 22.70
C ASP A 112 21.51 7.09 22.47
N TRP A 113 21.13 8.17 23.13
CA TRP A 113 19.76 8.68 23.11
C TRP A 113 19.75 10.18 22.86
N MET A 114 18.77 10.66 22.08
CA MET A 114 18.54 12.09 21.89
C MET A 114 17.36 12.58 22.72
N THR A 115 17.44 13.81 23.18
CA THR A 115 16.27 14.57 23.63
C THR A 115 15.38 14.94 22.45
N GLU A 116 14.13 15.30 22.72
CA GLU A 116 13.22 15.85 21.70
C GLU A 116 13.80 17.09 21.02
N SER A 117 14.45 17.97 21.78
CA SER A 117 15.07 19.20 21.27
C SER A 117 16.24 18.90 20.32
N GLU A 118 17.11 17.96 20.67
CA GLU A 118 18.23 17.56 19.80
C GLU A 118 17.72 16.92 18.51
N LEU A 119 16.72 16.04 18.62
CA LEU A 119 16.08 15.44 17.45
C LEU A 119 15.46 16.53 16.57
N ASN A 120 14.58 17.39 17.09
CA ASN A 120 13.93 18.45 16.31
C ASN A 120 14.92 19.40 15.63
N ALA A 121 16.00 19.78 16.32
CA ALA A 121 17.02 20.69 15.80
C ALA A 121 17.82 20.12 14.63
N ASN A 122 17.97 18.79 14.54
CA ASN A 122 18.80 18.13 13.53
C ASN A 122 18.00 17.26 12.56
N PHE A 123 16.69 17.06 12.78
CA PHE A 123 15.88 16.12 12.00
C PHE A 123 15.86 16.43 10.51
N ASP A 124 15.98 17.71 10.15
CA ASP A 124 16.02 18.13 8.74
C ASP A 124 17.32 17.77 8.02
N SER A 125 18.39 17.49 8.77
CA SER A 125 19.65 16.95 8.27
C SER A 125 19.64 15.42 8.18
N PHE A 126 18.59 14.73 8.68
CA PHE A 126 18.53 13.28 8.64
C PHE A 126 18.48 12.77 7.19
N PRO A 127 19.53 12.07 6.74
CA PRO A 127 19.69 11.77 5.32
C PRO A 127 18.73 10.69 4.87
N ILE A 128 17.87 11.02 3.89
CA ILE A 128 16.94 10.05 3.27
C ILE A 128 17.68 8.84 2.68
N ALA A 129 18.91 9.02 2.21
CA ALA A 129 19.73 7.93 1.67
C ALA A 129 20.12 6.87 2.72
N LEU A 130 20.24 7.22 4.00
CA LEU A 130 20.45 6.23 5.08
C LEU A 130 19.16 5.47 5.42
N VAL A 131 18.04 5.93 4.89
CA VAL A 131 16.74 5.34 5.05
C VAL A 131 16.50 4.43 3.85
N GLY A 132 17.02 3.20 3.88
CA GLY A 132 16.72 2.19 2.87
C GLY A 132 15.21 2.08 2.66
N ASN A 133 14.74 2.28 1.43
CA ASN A 133 13.32 2.38 1.07
C ASN A 133 12.54 3.51 1.78
N ARG A 134 13.22 4.60 2.18
CA ARG A 134 12.61 5.77 2.85
C ARG A 134 11.81 5.40 4.13
N SER A 135 12.12 4.25 4.72
CA SER A 135 11.55 3.68 5.95
C SER A 135 11.87 4.41 7.27
N ILE A 136 10.90 5.02 7.92
CA ILE A 136 11.09 5.71 9.21
C ILE A 136 10.21 5.12 10.33
N GLY A 137 10.77 5.07 11.52
CA GLY A 137 10.08 4.82 12.79
C GLY A 137 10.87 5.45 13.92
N PHE A 138 10.48 5.20 15.16
CA PHE A 138 11.13 5.75 16.34
C PHE A 138 11.29 4.69 17.43
N VAL A 139 12.42 4.74 18.12
CA VAL A 139 12.59 4.06 19.40
C VAL A 139 12.45 5.12 20.48
N VAL A 140 11.52 4.91 21.42
CA VAL A 140 11.25 5.83 22.52
C VAL A 140 11.65 5.17 23.82
N ASN A 141 12.60 5.75 24.52
CA ASN A 141 12.98 5.37 25.87
C ASN A 141 12.14 6.14 26.89
N LEU A 142 11.63 5.42 27.87
CA LEU A 142 10.83 5.95 28.98
C LEU A 142 11.60 5.72 30.27
N GLN A 143 11.99 6.79 30.95
CA GLN A 143 12.77 6.71 32.19
C GLN A 143 12.16 7.60 33.28
N THR A 144 12.27 7.15 34.52
CA THR A 144 12.04 7.99 35.71
C THR A 144 13.19 7.82 36.70
N SER A 145 13.57 8.89 37.40
CA SER A 145 14.45 8.82 38.58
C SER A 145 13.68 8.88 39.90
N ASP A 146 12.36 9.02 39.84
CA ASP A 146 11.47 9.00 41.00
C ASP A 146 10.44 7.86 40.82
N PRO A 147 10.44 6.83 41.68
CA PRO A 147 9.57 5.66 41.55
C PRO A 147 8.09 5.99 41.72
N LEU A 148 7.71 7.21 42.10
CA LEU A 148 6.31 7.62 42.28
C LEU A 148 5.71 8.31 41.05
N VAL A 149 6.52 8.59 40.02
CA VAL A 149 6.08 9.27 38.80
C VAL A 149 6.52 8.51 37.55
N THR A 150 5.72 8.62 36.49
CA THR A 150 6.00 7.98 35.20
C THR A 150 5.99 8.99 34.07
N PRO A 151 6.90 8.89 33.07
CA PRO A 151 6.72 9.57 31.80
C PRO A 151 5.43 9.06 31.12
N LYS A 152 4.78 9.94 30.35
CA LYS A 152 3.59 9.61 29.57
C LYS A 152 3.72 10.16 28.15
N LEU A 153 3.40 9.34 27.16
CA LEU A 153 3.47 9.70 25.76
C LEU A 153 2.19 9.27 25.03
N SER A 154 1.49 10.21 24.40
CA SER A 154 0.25 9.96 23.67
C SER A 154 0.48 9.71 22.18
N ALA A 155 1.40 10.46 21.56
CA ALA A 155 1.69 10.33 20.14
C ALA A 155 3.08 10.85 19.79
N LEU A 156 3.57 10.44 18.62
CA LEU A 156 4.70 11.07 17.93
C LEU A 156 4.20 11.71 16.65
N LYS A 157 4.62 12.94 16.39
CA LYS A 157 4.38 13.63 15.13
C LYS A 157 5.70 13.92 14.43
N PHE A 158 5.71 13.80 13.11
CA PHE A 158 6.86 14.21 12.32
C PHE A 158 6.40 14.82 11.00
N LEU A 159 7.12 15.85 10.59
CA LEU A 159 6.86 16.61 9.38
C LEU A 159 7.90 16.24 8.33
N GLY A 160 7.43 16.01 7.11
CA GLY A 160 8.28 15.86 5.93
C GLY A 160 7.75 16.65 4.74
N GLU A 161 8.62 16.84 3.76
CA GLU A 161 8.27 17.27 2.41
C GLU A 161 8.04 16.04 1.55
N PHE A 162 6.87 15.94 0.94
CA PHE A 162 6.45 14.81 0.12
C PHE A 162 6.17 15.30 -1.29
N ASP A 163 6.77 14.66 -2.28
CA ASP A 163 6.36 14.84 -3.67
C ASP A 163 5.26 13.82 -3.97
N VAL A 164 4.03 14.32 -4.07
CA VAL A 164 2.84 13.48 -4.29
C VAL A 164 1.96 14.14 -5.33
N ASP A 165 1.57 13.37 -6.33
CA ASP A 165 0.33 13.56 -7.08
C ASP A 165 -0.67 12.51 -6.57
N PHE A 166 -1.75 12.94 -5.94
CA PHE A 166 -2.64 12.04 -5.19
C PHE A 166 -3.35 11.02 -6.09
N LEU A 167 -3.71 11.41 -7.32
CA LEU A 167 -4.36 10.48 -8.25
C LEU A 167 -3.34 9.51 -8.82
N GLU A 168 -2.15 10.00 -9.18
CA GLU A 168 -1.05 9.15 -9.64
C GLU A 168 -0.67 8.10 -8.57
N ASP A 169 -0.45 8.56 -7.35
CA ASP A 169 -0.02 7.74 -6.22
C ASP A 169 -1.05 6.64 -5.87
N ILE A 170 -2.33 6.98 -5.81
CA ILE A 170 -3.37 6.04 -5.36
C ILE A 170 -3.80 5.12 -6.49
N VAL A 171 -3.94 5.64 -7.70
CA VAL A 171 -4.43 4.86 -8.85
C VAL A 171 -3.29 4.10 -9.50
N TYR A 172 -2.24 4.78 -9.95
CA TYR A 172 -1.18 4.13 -10.73
C TYR A 172 -0.23 3.36 -9.82
N ASP A 173 0.36 4.04 -8.82
CA ASP A 173 1.32 3.41 -7.93
C ASP A 173 0.67 2.50 -6.87
N GLY A 174 -0.62 2.73 -6.57
CA GLY A 174 -1.43 1.91 -5.69
C GLY A 174 -2.14 0.79 -6.44
N ILE A 175 -3.28 1.09 -7.09
CA ILE A 175 -4.19 0.08 -7.67
C ILE A 175 -3.56 -0.65 -8.86
N VAL A 176 -3.11 0.08 -9.88
CA VAL A 176 -2.60 -0.51 -11.13
C VAL A 176 -1.37 -1.36 -10.85
N ARG A 177 -0.44 -0.83 -10.05
CA ARG A 177 0.71 -1.60 -9.57
C ARG A 177 0.26 -2.86 -8.85
N LYS A 178 -0.67 -2.77 -7.89
CA LYS A 178 -1.15 -3.94 -7.14
C LYS A 178 -1.77 -4.99 -8.07
N LEU A 179 -2.58 -4.57 -9.04
CA LEU A 179 -3.13 -5.46 -10.06
C LEU A 179 -2.00 -6.12 -10.86
N ASN A 180 -1.03 -5.36 -11.37
CA ASN A 180 0.09 -5.94 -12.13
C ASN A 180 0.96 -6.91 -11.29
N THR A 181 1.20 -6.60 -10.01
CA THR A 181 2.09 -7.41 -9.16
C THR A 181 1.41 -8.62 -8.55
N GLU A 182 0.13 -8.54 -8.20
CA GLU A 182 -0.57 -9.55 -7.40
C GLU A 182 -1.71 -10.26 -8.15
N PHE A 183 -2.33 -9.62 -9.14
CA PHE A 183 -3.46 -10.23 -9.85
C PHE A 183 -2.96 -11.23 -10.90
N ARG A 184 -3.44 -12.47 -10.80
CA ARG A 184 -3.14 -13.56 -11.74
C ARG A 184 -4.44 -14.21 -12.17
N SER A 185 -4.67 -14.24 -13.47
CA SER A 185 -5.84 -14.88 -14.07
C SER A 185 -5.44 -16.20 -14.71
N THR A 186 -6.43 -17.08 -14.94
CA THR A 186 -6.22 -18.35 -15.63
C THR A 186 -6.84 -18.38 -17.02
N SER A 187 -6.13 -18.95 -17.99
CA SER A 187 -6.66 -19.25 -19.32
C SER A 187 -6.28 -20.68 -19.74
N GLN A 188 -6.86 -21.14 -20.84
CA GLN A 188 -6.56 -22.45 -21.40
C GLN A 188 -6.34 -22.39 -22.90
N ILE A 189 -5.46 -23.25 -23.37
CA ILE A 189 -5.27 -23.52 -24.79
C ILE A 189 -5.44 -25.00 -25.07
N VAL A 190 -6.14 -25.29 -26.18
CA VAL A 190 -6.37 -26.65 -26.65
C VAL A 190 -5.80 -26.77 -28.05
N PHE A 191 -4.93 -27.75 -28.26
CA PHE A 191 -4.32 -27.99 -29.58
C PHE A 191 -4.08 -29.48 -29.83
N PRO A 192 -4.17 -29.93 -31.10
CA PRO A 192 -3.79 -31.27 -31.49
C PRO A 192 -2.27 -31.41 -31.61
N THR A 193 -1.74 -32.56 -31.24
CA THR A 193 -0.33 -32.91 -31.41
C THR A 193 -0.08 -33.49 -32.80
N SER A 194 0.92 -32.98 -33.53
CA SER A 194 1.28 -33.47 -34.88
C SER A 194 2.37 -34.55 -34.85
N SER A 195 3.13 -34.63 -33.76
CA SER A 195 4.20 -35.60 -33.52
C SER A 195 4.26 -35.95 -32.03
N PRO A 196 4.97 -37.02 -31.62
CA PRO A 196 5.17 -37.29 -30.21
C PRO A 196 5.91 -36.15 -29.50
N LEU A 197 5.37 -35.67 -28.38
CA LEU A 197 5.93 -34.55 -27.61
C LEU A 197 6.30 -35.00 -26.19
N THR A 198 7.44 -34.51 -25.70
CA THR A 198 7.82 -34.51 -24.28
C THR A 198 7.93 -33.09 -23.72
N SER A 199 7.85 -32.09 -24.61
CA SER A 199 7.86 -30.68 -24.28
C SER A 199 6.98 -29.92 -25.27
N VAL A 200 6.42 -28.81 -24.82
CA VAL A 200 5.58 -27.92 -25.60
C VAL A 200 6.18 -26.52 -25.54
N ASP A 201 6.64 -26.01 -26.68
CA ASP A 201 7.05 -24.61 -26.80
C ASP A 201 5.81 -23.74 -26.98
N LEU A 202 5.51 -22.91 -25.97
CA LEU A 202 4.35 -22.05 -26.02
C LEU A 202 4.54 -20.89 -27.01
N ASN A 203 5.77 -20.47 -27.32
CA ASN A 203 5.99 -19.42 -28.32
C ASN A 203 5.50 -19.85 -29.70
N ALA A 204 5.79 -21.09 -30.08
CA ALA A 204 5.36 -21.65 -31.35
C ALA A 204 3.83 -21.78 -31.46
N ILE A 205 3.13 -21.88 -30.32
CA ILE A 205 1.66 -22.01 -30.28
C ILE A 205 0.98 -20.64 -30.18
N PHE A 206 1.58 -19.72 -29.45
CA PHE A 206 1.06 -18.37 -29.22
C PHE A 206 1.66 -17.33 -30.17
N GLU A 207 2.11 -17.70 -31.38
CA GLU A 207 2.60 -16.72 -32.37
C GLU A 207 1.59 -15.54 -32.46
N ASN A 208 2.02 -14.37 -31.97
CA ASN A 208 1.27 -13.10 -31.89
C ASN A 208 0.16 -12.97 -30.83
N LYS A 209 0.10 -13.84 -29.81
CA LYS A 209 -0.95 -13.83 -28.78
C LYS A 209 -0.54 -13.24 -27.43
N GLY A 210 0.60 -12.55 -27.32
CA GLY A 210 0.89 -11.52 -26.29
C GLY A 210 0.76 -11.81 -24.78
N TYR A 211 0.25 -12.97 -24.34
CA TYR A 211 0.04 -13.31 -22.93
C TYR A 211 1.34 -13.24 -22.13
N ASN A 212 1.32 -12.54 -20.99
CA ASN A 212 2.41 -12.56 -20.01
C ASN A 212 2.23 -13.78 -19.09
N ILE A 213 2.64 -14.96 -19.56
CA ILE A 213 2.49 -16.23 -18.84
C ILE A 213 3.48 -16.30 -17.68
N THR A 214 2.93 -16.44 -16.48
CA THR A 214 3.68 -16.51 -15.22
C THR A 214 3.82 -17.92 -14.67
N GLY A 215 2.97 -18.85 -15.12
CA GLY A 215 3.03 -20.24 -14.67
C GLY A 215 2.08 -21.16 -15.42
N ILE A 216 2.24 -22.47 -15.20
CA ILE A 216 1.39 -23.51 -15.76
C ILE A 216 0.73 -24.25 -14.61
N ARG A 217 -0.60 -24.36 -14.64
CA ARG A 217 -1.35 -25.11 -13.61
C ARG A 217 -1.43 -26.59 -13.93
N LYS A 218 -1.75 -26.92 -15.19
CA LYS A 218 -1.93 -28.31 -15.62
C LYS A 218 -1.81 -28.48 -17.12
N VAL A 219 -1.43 -29.70 -17.51
CA VAL A 219 -1.49 -30.20 -18.88
C VAL A 219 -2.29 -31.49 -18.88
N ILE A 220 -3.35 -31.56 -19.69
CA ILE A 220 -4.25 -32.71 -19.76
C ILE A 220 -4.29 -33.24 -21.19
N ASN A 221 -4.23 -34.56 -21.37
CA ASN A 221 -4.52 -35.20 -22.65
C ASN A 221 -6.00 -35.55 -22.75
N LEU A 222 -6.78 -34.71 -23.42
CA LEU A 222 -8.23 -34.86 -23.53
C LEU A 222 -8.65 -36.10 -24.34
N THR A 223 -7.76 -36.68 -25.14
CA THR A 223 -8.06 -37.88 -25.93
C THR A 223 -8.01 -39.14 -25.08
N ASP A 224 -6.96 -39.29 -24.26
CA ASP A 224 -6.77 -40.49 -23.44
C ASP A 224 -7.33 -40.35 -22.02
N ASP A 225 -7.52 -39.11 -21.56
CA ASP A 225 -8.08 -38.75 -20.25
C ASP A 225 -9.17 -37.68 -20.39
N PRO A 226 -10.36 -38.06 -20.93
CA PRO A 226 -11.48 -37.13 -21.08
C PRO A 226 -12.06 -36.66 -19.73
N LEU A 227 -11.75 -37.37 -18.63
CA LEU A 227 -12.17 -37.01 -17.28
C LEU A 227 -11.18 -36.06 -16.57
N LYS A 228 -10.05 -35.74 -17.20
CA LYS A 228 -9.03 -34.80 -16.71
C LYS A 228 -8.43 -35.17 -15.34
N LEU A 229 -8.21 -36.47 -15.12
CA LEU A 229 -7.70 -37.03 -13.87
C LEU A 229 -6.16 -36.97 -13.75
N GLN A 230 -5.43 -37.05 -14.86
CA GLN A 230 -3.97 -37.12 -14.89
C GLN A 230 -3.36 -35.80 -15.38
N ASN A 231 -2.57 -35.15 -14.52
CA ASN A 231 -1.78 -33.99 -14.89
C ASN A 231 -0.43 -34.42 -15.47
N LEU A 232 -0.18 -34.04 -16.72
CA LEU A 232 1.06 -34.33 -17.44
C LEU A 232 2.14 -33.27 -17.22
N PHE A 233 1.83 -32.17 -16.52
CA PHE A 233 2.78 -31.10 -16.22
C PHE A 233 3.94 -31.61 -15.35
N ASP A 234 5.18 -31.31 -15.76
CA ASP A 234 6.39 -31.54 -14.97
C ASP A 234 7.02 -30.20 -14.53
N SER A 235 7.41 -29.37 -15.50
CA SER A 235 8.10 -28.10 -15.24
C SER A 235 7.80 -27.05 -16.31
N TYR A 236 8.01 -25.78 -15.98
CA TYR A 236 7.90 -24.64 -16.90
C TYR A 236 9.15 -23.79 -16.86
N ALA A 237 9.82 -23.64 -17.99
CA ALA A 237 10.93 -22.73 -18.16
C ALA A 237 10.43 -21.46 -18.86
N GLN A 238 10.34 -20.36 -18.12
CA GLN A 238 9.88 -19.07 -18.64
C GLN A 238 10.80 -18.58 -19.78
N GLY A 239 10.20 -17.94 -20.80
CA GLY A 239 10.96 -17.35 -21.89
C GLY A 239 11.78 -16.13 -21.45
N PRO A 240 12.60 -15.56 -22.35
CA PRO A 240 13.36 -14.36 -22.06
C PRO A 240 12.44 -13.16 -21.76
N LEU A 241 12.97 -12.21 -20.99
CA LEU A 241 12.33 -10.92 -20.77
C LEU A 241 12.27 -10.16 -22.11
N ARG A 242 11.10 -9.61 -22.45
CA ARG A 242 10.90 -8.78 -23.63
C ARG A 242 11.62 -7.44 -23.49
N GLN A 243 11.75 -6.72 -24.61
CA GLN A 243 12.38 -5.40 -24.63
C GLN A 243 11.67 -4.35 -23.76
N ASP A 244 10.42 -4.58 -23.39
CA ASP A 244 9.67 -3.70 -22.48
C ASP A 244 10.19 -3.75 -21.03
N GLY A 245 10.96 -4.78 -20.67
CA GLY A 245 11.50 -4.96 -19.32
C GLY A 245 10.49 -5.42 -18.27
N PHE A 246 9.23 -5.69 -18.66
CA PHE A 246 8.14 -6.02 -17.73
C PHE A 246 7.41 -7.33 -18.08
N THR A 247 7.48 -7.79 -19.32
CA THR A 247 6.82 -9.02 -19.76
C THR A 247 7.82 -10.06 -20.25
N PHE A 248 7.48 -11.34 -20.10
CA PHE A 248 8.29 -12.44 -20.58
C PHE A 248 7.65 -13.05 -21.83
N ASP A 249 8.49 -13.52 -22.75
CA ASP A 249 8.00 -14.40 -23.81
C ASP A 249 7.46 -15.71 -23.20
N PRO A 250 6.42 -16.31 -23.81
CA PRO A 250 5.98 -17.65 -23.45
C PRO A 250 7.16 -18.63 -23.38
N GLY A 251 7.12 -19.50 -22.38
CA GLY A 251 8.19 -20.44 -22.12
C GLY A 251 7.97 -21.83 -22.74
N VAL A 252 8.79 -22.79 -22.30
CA VAL A 252 8.66 -24.20 -22.67
C VAL A 252 8.08 -24.98 -21.49
N VAL A 253 7.04 -25.77 -21.76
CA VAL A 253 6.42 -26.69 -20.80
C VAL A 253 7.00 -28.08 -20.99
N THR A 254 7.54 -28.69 -19.95
CA THR A 254 8.00 -30.08 -19.96
C THR A 254 6.90 -31.01 -19.46
N LEU A 255 6.74 -32.16 -20.09
CA LEU A 255 5.75 -33.17 -19.73
C LEU A 255 6.41 -34.33 -18.99
N ASN A 256 5.73 -34.87 -17.97
CA ASN A 256 6.22 -36.02 -17.19
C ASN A 256 6.14 -37.36 -17.95
N SER A 257 5.46 -37.38 -19.10
CA SER A 257 5.34 -38.53 -19.98
C SER A 257 5.16 -38.07 -21.44
N SER A 258 5.56 -38.93 -22.38
CA SER A 258 5.43 -38.62 -23.80
C SER A 258 3.98 -38.76 -24.26
N VAL A 259 3.49 -37.75 -25.00
CA VAL A 259 2.17 -37.76 -25.63
C VAL A 259 2.36 -38.06 -27.09
N GLY A 260 1.73 -39.13 -27.59
CA GLY A 260 1.82 -39.53 -29.00
C GLY A 260 1.14 -38.54 -29.95
N SER A 261 1.42 -38.67 -31.26
CA SER A 261 0.78 -37.85 -32.30
C SER A 261 -0.73 -38.09 -32.40
N GLY A 262 -1.47 -37.07 -32.82
CA GLY A 262 -2.93 -37.13 -33.03
C GLY A 262 -3.75 -37.00 -31.74
N LYS A 263 -3.11 -36.78 -30.60
CA LYS A 263 -3.76 -36.52 -29.30
C LYS A 263 -4.08 -35.04 -29.13
N VAL A 264 -5.10 -34.73 -28.37
CA VAL A 264 -5.50 -33.34 -28.06
C VAL A 264 -5.04 -32.98 -26.66
N LEU A 265 -4.20 -31.95 -26.54
CA LEU A 265 -3.73 -31.44 -25.26
C LEU A 265 -4.48 -30.17 -24.87
N GLU A 266 -4.84 -30.06 -23.60
CA GLU A 266 -5.30 -28.85 -22.94
C GLU A 266 -4.22 -28.39 -21.95
N ILE A 267 -3.71 -27.17 -22.14
CA ILE A 267 -2.80 -26.53 -21.19
C ILE A 267 -3.58 -25.42 -20.48
N THR A 268 -3.65 -25.47 -19.16
CA THR A 268 -4.16 -24.37 -18.32
C THR A 268 -2.99 -23.61 -17.72
N PHE A 269 -2.95 -22.31 -17.93
CA PHE A 269 -1.83 -21.44 -17.55
C PHE A 269 -2.31 -20.21 -16.78
N GLU A 270 -1.39 -19.63 -16.00
CA GLU A 270 -1.58 -18.39 -15.27
C GLU A 270 -0.91 -17.24 -16.00
N TYR A 271 -1.58 -16.10 -16.08
CA TYR A 271 -1.04 -14.92 -16.73
C TYR A 271 -1.37 -13.65 -15.96
N VAL A 272 -0.57 -12.60 -16.17
CA VAL A 272 -0.89 -11.24 -15.74
C VAL A 272 -1.67 -10.58 -16.87
N PRO A 273 -2.95 -10.20 -16.67
CA PRO A 273 -3.69 -9.44 -17.67
C PRO A 273 -3.06 -8.06 -17.83
N GLU A 274 -3.15 -7.50 -19.03
CA GLU A 274 -2.71 -6.13 -19.26
C GLU A 274 -3.64 -5.16 -18.54
N VAL A 275 -3.09 -4.35 -17.63
CA VAL A 275 -3.86 -3.34 -16.90
C VAL A 275 -3.54 -1.98 -17.50
N VAL A 276 -4.56 -1.30 -18.02
CA VAL A 276 -4.41 0.01 -18.63
C VAL A 276 -5.34 1.03 -18.00
N VAL A 277 -4.85 2.26 -17.86
CA VAL A 277 -5.66 3.41 -17.45
C VAL A 277 -5.97 4.25 -18.69
N ASN A 278 -7.24 4.41 -18.99
CA ASN A 278 -7.67 5.18 -20.14
C ASN A 278 -7.50 6.69 -19.85
N THR A 279 -6.49 7.31 -20.46
CA THR A 279 -6.30 8.76 -20.41
C THR A 279 -6.61 9.45 -21.75
N HIS A 280 -6.88 8.71 -22.84
CA HIS A 280 -7.16 9.28 -24.17
C HIS A 280 -7.92 8.32 -25.13
N GLN A 281 -8.66 8.90 -26.10
CA GLN A 281 -9.59 8.21 -27.02
C GLN A 281 -8.97 7.18 -28.00
N ASP A 282 -7.65 7.01 -28.07
CA ASP A 282 -7.00 6.17 -29.10
C ASP A 282 -6.87 4.68 -28.72
N PHE A 283 -7.53 4.24 -27.65
CA PHE A 283 -7.37 2.89 -27.08
C PHE A 283 -8.05 1.75 -27.86
N PHE A 284 -8.48 1.99 -29.10
CA PHE A 284 -9.25 1.04 -29.91
C PHE A 284 -8.43 -0.15 -30.44
N GLU A 285 -7.13 -0.23 -30.13
CA GLU A 285 -6.24 -1.31 -30.56
C GLU A 285 -6.04 -2.44 -29.54
N ILE A 286 -6.76 -2.45 -28.42
CA ILE A 286 -6.80 -3.63 -27.53
C ILE A 286 -8.01 -4.54 -27.82
N PRO A 287 -7.96 -5.45 -28.82
CA PRO A 287 -8.95 -6.53 -28.87
C PRO A 287 -8.38 -7.94 -29.02
N THR A 288 -7.08 -8.19 -28.83
CA THR A 288 -6.53 -9.55 -28.99
C THR A 288 -6.19 -10.27 -27.69
N LEU A 289 -5.99 -9.55 -26.58
CA LEU A 289 -5.57 -10.10 -25.29
C LEU A 289 -6.58 -9.78 -24.18
N PRO A 290 -6.73 -10.66 -23.18
CA PRO A 290 -7.45 -10.34 -21.96
C PRO A 290 -6.81 -9.16 -21.21
N SER A 291 -7.55 -8.08 -21.08
CA SER A 291 -7.10 -6.84 -20.43
C SER A 291 -8.14 -6.28 -19.45
N LEU A 292 -7.63 -5.49 -18.52
CA LEU A 292 -8.41 -4.71 -17.56
C LEU A 292 -8.14 -3.24 -17.84
N VAL A 293 -9.17 -2.50 -18.20
CA VAL A 293 -9.08 -1.08 -18.49
C VAL A 293 -9.81 -0.31 -17.40
N ILE A 294 -9.12 0.61 -16.74
CA ILE A 294 -9.73 1.64 -15.90
C ILE A 294 -10.27 2.71 -16.85
N GLU A 295 -11.60 2.80 -16.96
CA GLU A 295 -12.29 3.64 -17.94
C GLU A 295 -12.43 5.09 -17.47
N ALA A 296 -12.72 5.27 -16.18
CA ALA A 296 -12.91 6.57 -15.58
C ALA A 296 -12.56 6.54 -14.09
N ILE A 297 -12.10 7.68 -13.59
CA ILE A 297 -11.82 7.92 -12.17
C ILE A 297 -12.51 9.23 -11.83
N ASP A 298 -13.57 9.15 -11.04
CA ASP A 298 -14.37 10.31 -10.65
C ASP A 298 -14.30 10.53 -9.14
N GLU A 299 -14.20 11.80 -8.73
CA GLU A 299 -14.44 12.17 -7.33
C GLU A 299 -15.96 12.19 -7.09
N ILE A 300 -16.43 11.45 -6.08
CA ILE A 300 -17.86 11.38 -5.75
C ILE A 300 -18.13 11.72 -4.29
N GLU A 301 -19.25 12.39 -4.07
CA GLU A 301 -19.84 12.59 -2.75
C GLU A 301 -20.81 11.43 -2.47
N LEU A 302 -20.68 10.76 -1.32
CA LEU A 302 -21.58 9.67 -0.96
C LEU A 302 -22.89 10.21 -0.37
N PHE A 303 -23.98 10.12 -1.15
CA PHE A 303 -25.34 10.59 -0.79
C PHE A 303 -25.76 10.19 0.64
N GLY A 304 -26.18 11.18 1.43
CA GLY A 304 -26.81 10.97 2.75
C GLY A 304 -25.85 10.89 3.93
N PHE A 305 -24.54 10.83 3.70
CA PHE A 305 -23.53 11.14 4.72
C PHE A 305 -23.14 12.62 4.66
N THR A 306 -24.10 13.50 4.93
CA THR A 306 -23.83 14.92 5.25
C THR A 306 -23.11 15.10 6.61
N ALA A 307 -22.45 14.06 7.13
CA ALA A 307 -21.85 14.06 8.47
C ALA A 307 -20.54 13.24 8.62
N GLN A 308 -19.95 12.63 7.58
CA GLN A 308 -18.71 11.82 7.74
C GLN A 308 -17.69 11.83 6.57
N GLU A 309 -17.88 12.70 5.56
CA GLU A 309 -16.78 13.56 5.05
C GLU A 309 -16.46 14.70 6.04
N THR A 310 -17.20 14.71 7.16
CA THR A 310 -17.14 15.62 8.29
C THR A 310 -16.33 14.97 9.41
N ASN A 311 -15.01 15.02 9.25
CA ASN A 311 -14.17 15.62 10.26
C ASN A 311 -13.13 16.39 9.44
N ALA A 312 -13.04 17.71 9.52
CA ALA A 312 -12.50 18.29 10.75
C ALA A 312 -11.42 17.38 11.36
N GLN A 313 -10.50 16.81 10.56
CA GLN A 313 -9.14 16.78 11.04
C GLN A 313 -8.84 18.25 11.31
N GLY A 314 -9.01 18.60 12.60
CA GLY A 314 -8.56 19.86 13.14
C GLY A 314 -7.17 20.10 12.59
N ARG A 315 -6.89 21.36 12.32
CA ARG A 315 -5.58 21.77 11.82
C ARG A 315 -4.52 21.02 12.61
N ASP A 316 -3.69 20.25 11.94
CA ASP A 316 -2.62 19.54 12.64
C ASP A 316 -1.48 20.53 12.81
N LEU A 317 -0.84 20.47 13.97
CA LEU A 317 0.25 21.37 14.33
C LEU A 317 1.40 20.51 14.80
N ILE A 318 2.56 20.74 14.20
CA ILE A 318 3.83 20.31 14.75
C ILE A 318 4.53 21.51 15.38
N ARG A 319 4.93 21.36 16.64
CA ARG A 319 5.53 22.43 17.45
C ARG A 319 7.05 22.25 17.56
N ASP A 320 7.76 23.36 17.48
CA ASP A 320 9.16 23.52 17.87
C ASP A 320 9.18 24.47 19.07
N ILE A 321 8.94 23.88 20.24
CA ILE A 321 8.83 24.59 21.52
C ILE A 321 10.11 25.39 21.83
N PRO A 322 11.33 24.85 21.68
CA PRO A 322 12.56 25.61 21.93
C PRO A 322 12.67 26.90 21.13
N ASN A 323 12.23 26.89 19.87
CA ASN A 323 12.31 28.05 18.98
C ASN A 323 11.02 28.89 18.95
N LEU A 324 9.97 28.50 19.71
CA LEU A 324 8.65 29.13 19.71
C LEU A 324 8.05 29.25 18.29
N THR A 325 8.26 28.24 17.46
CA THR A 325 7.71 28.16 16.09
C THR A 325 6.95 26.85 15.88
N GLY A 326 6.11 26.78 14.87
CA GLY A 326 5.43 25.56 14.50
C GLY A 326 5.03 25.57 13.03
N VAL A 327 4.59 24.41 12.54
CA VAL A 327 4.03 24.29 11.19
C VAL A 327 2.60 23.79 11.32
N LEU A 328 1.67 24.64 10.90
CA LEU A 328 0.25 24.34 10.84
C LEU A 328 -0.07 23.68 9.49
N GLN A 329 -0.45 22.42 9.53
CA GLN A 329 -1.03 21.73 8.41
C GLN A 329 -2.56 21.88 8.47
N LEU A 330 -3.13 22.46 7.42
CA LEU A 330 -4.58 22.51 7.28
C LEU A 330 -5.09 21.09 6.99
N GLY A 331 -6.23 20.73 7.59
CA GLY A 331 -6.82 19.41 7.40
C GLY A 331 -7.03 19.08 5.92
N PRO A 332 -6.73 17.85 5.49
CA PRO A 332 -6.96 17.42 4.11
C PRO A 332 -8.45 17.42 3.78
N GLU A 333 -8.75 17.54 2.49
CA GLU A 333 -10.07 17.19 1.97
C GLU A 333 -10.15 15.67 1.88
N GLN A 334 -11.18 15.08 2.49
CA GLN A 334 -11.44 13.65 2.39
C GLN A 334 -12.51 13.42 1.33
N LYS A 335 -12.19 12.67 0.27
CA LYS A 335 -13.13 12.34 -0.81
C LYS A 335 -13.16 10.84 -1.07
N THR A 336 -14.20 10.39 -1.76
CA THR A 336 -14.26 9.04 -2.30
C THR A 336 -13.91 9.09 -3.78
N LEU A 337 -13.02 8.21 -4.23
CA LEU A 337 -12.73 8.03 -5.65
C LEU A 337 -13.54 6.86 -6.19
N ARG A 338 -14.35 7.08 -7.21
CA ARG A 338 -15.03 6.03 -7.96
C ARG A 338 -14.19 5.63 -9.15
N VAL A 339 -13.88 4.35 -9.25
CA VAL A 339 -13.13 3.76 -10.36
C VAL A 339 -14.07 2.85 -11.14
N ASP A 340 -14.37 3.28 -12.38
CA ASP A 340 -15.07 2.46 -13.36
C ASP A 340 -14.04 1.69 -14.17
N TYR A 341 -14.30 0.39 -14.36
CA TYR A 341 -13.40 -0.49 -15.07
C TYR A 341 -14.15 -1.43 -16.00
N ALA A 342 -13.45 -1.84 -17.06
CA ALA A 342 -13.92 -2.76 -18.07
C ALA A 342 -12.91 -3.88 -18.30
N VAL A 343 -13.41 -5.09 -18.47
CA VAL A 343 -12.65 -6.28 -18.80
C VAL A 343 -12.91 -6.60 -20.26
N PHE A 344 -11.85 -6.67 -21.07
CA PHE A 344 -11.91 -6.99 -22.49
C PHE A 344 -11.26 -8.34 -22.74
N THR A 345 -11.91 -9.19 -23.53
CA THR A 345 -11.37 -10.51 -23.94
C THR A 345 -11.89 -10.89 -25.32
N ASN A 346 -11.12 -11.67 -26.07
CA ASN A 346 -11.56 -12.24 -27.34
C ASN A 346 -12.38 -13.54 -27.17
N LEU A 347 -12.17 -14.28 -26.07
CA LEU A 347 -12.86 -15.53 -25.78
C LEU A 347 -13.80 -15.37 -24.57
N GLN A 348 -15.05 -15.82 -24.71
CA GLN A 348 -16.05 -15.76 -23.63
C GLN A 348 -15.61 -16.53 -22.37
N LEU A 349 -14.89 -17.63 -22.53
CA LEU A 349 -14.38 -18.39 -21.38
C LEU A 349 -13.32 -17.60 -20.60
N ASP A 350 -12.43 -16.90 -21.30
CA ASP A 350 -11.43 -16.03 -20.67
C ASP A 350 -12.12 -14.84 -19.99
N GLN A 351 -13.20 -14.31 -20.59
CA GLN A 351 -14.04 -13.31 -19.93
C GLN A 351 -14.53 -13.81 -18.58
N LEU A 352 -15.15 -15.00 -18.55
CA LEU A 352 -15.73 -15.55 -17.33
C LEU A 352 -14.68 -15.77 -16.24
N ARG A 353 -13.51 -16.30 -16.61
CA ARG A 353 -12.41 -16.55 -15.67
C ARG A 353 -11.82 -15.26 -15.14
N LEU A 354 -11.46 -14.33 -16.02
CA LEU A 354 -10.90 -13.04 -15.64
C LEU A 354 -11.87 -12.26 -14.76
N SER A 355 -13.16 -12.32 -15.07
CA SER A 355 -14.24 -11.72 -14.27
C SER A 355 -14.34 -12.30 -12.87
N GLN A 356 -14.28 -13.63 -12.75
CA GLN A 356 -14.35 -14.34 -11.48
C GLN A 356 -13.10 -14.08 -10.64
N ASP A 357 -11.92 -14.20 -11.25
CA ASP A 357 -10.63 -13.98 -10.60
C ASP A 357 -10.53 -12.53 -10.09
N LEU A 358 -11.01 -11.55 -10.87
CA LEU A 358 -11.03 -10.15 -10.44
C LEU A 358 -12.02 -9.91 -9.30
N ALA A 359 -13.20 -10.52 -9.35
CA ALA A 359 -14.18 -10.42 -8.26
C ALA A 359 -13.63 -11.04 -6.96
N GLU A 360 -12.92 -12.17 -7.05
CA GLU A 360 -12.25 -12.80 -5.91
C GLU A 360 -11.14 -11.91 -5.37
N PHE A 361 -10.28 -11.38 -6.26
CA PHE A 361 -9.20 -10.46 -5.91
C PHE A 361 -9.73 -9.23 -5.15
N LEU A 362 -10.72 -8.53 -5.69
CA LEU A 362 -11.34 -7.37 -5.04
C LEU A 362 -12.02 -7.73 -3.71
N SER A 363 -12.55 -8.96 -3.58
CA SER A 363 -13.21 -9.40 -2.34
C SER A 363 -12.24 -9.79 -1.22
N ARG A 364 -11.07 -10.33 -1.57
CA ARG A 364 -10.03 -10.72 -0.62
C ARG A 364 -9.22 -9.52 -0.14
N ASP A 365 -8.93 -8.61 -1.06
CA ASP A 365 -7.95 -7.56 -0.90
C ASP A 365 -8.59 -6.17 -0.95
N LEU A 366 -9.50 -5.89 -0.01
CA LEU A 366 -10.28 -4.65 0.11
C LEU A 366 -9.46 -3.42 0.57
N ARG A 367 -8.14 -3.42 0.34
CA ARG A 367 -7.27 -2.29 0.68
C ARG A 367 -6.28 -2.00 -0.43
N VAL A 368 -6.10 -0.73 -0.74
CA VAL A 368 -4.99 -0.24 -1.55
C VAL A 368 -4.08 0.62 -0.67
N LYS A 369 -2.77 0.47 -0.85
CA LYS A 369 -1.77 1.24 -0.13
C LYS A 369 -1.21 2.32 -1.04
N SER A 370 -1.28 3.58 -0.62
CA SER A 370 -0.57 4.69 -1.25
C SER A 370 0.93 4.44 -1.15
N PHE A 371 1.62 4.57 -2.27
CA PHE A 371 3.05 4.34 -2.37
C PHE A 371 3.84 5.51 -1.77
N ALA A 372 3.40 6.73 -2.05
CA ALA A 372 4.06 7.96 -1.68
C ALA A 372 3.86 8.29 -0.20
N LEU A 373 2.67 8.03 0.34
CA LEU A 373 2.35 8.30 1.73
C LEU A 373 2.44 7.06 2.62
N ASP A 374 2.49 5.84 2.09
CA ASP A 374 2.45 4.62 2.92
C ASP A 374 1.18 4.55 3.78
N ARG A 375 0.02 4.82 3.16
CA ARG A 375 -1.29 4.86 3.81
C ARG A 375 -2.25 3.88 3.14
N ASP A 376 -2.97 3.11 3.95
CA ASP A 376 -4.01 2.22 3.44
C ASP A 376 -5.34 2.98 3.25
N TYR A 377 -6.01 2.66 2.14
CA TYR A 377 -7.36 3.09 1.80
C TYR A 377 -8.22 1.87 1.55
N ASP A 378 -9.45 1.87 2.06
CA ASP A 378 -10.38 0.77 1.88
C ASP A 378 -11.03 0.84 0.49
N LEU A 379 -11.15 -0.32 -0.15
CA LEU A 379 -11.87 -0.49 -1.40
C LEU A 379 -13.28 -1.00 -1.11
N ARG A 380 -14.27 -0.54 -1.88
CA ARG A 380 -15.66 -1.01 -1.80
C ARG A 380 -16.19 -1.28 -3.18
N VAL A 381 -16.54 -2.53 -3.48
CA VAL A 381 -17.23 -2.88 -4.72
C VAL A 381 -18.64 -2.26 -4.72
N VAL A 382 -18.92 -1.41 -5.70
CA VAL A 382 -20.23 -0.74 -5.86
C VAL A 382 -21.10 -1.50 -6.82
N LYS A 383 -20.56 -1.76 -8.02
CA LYS A 383 -21.24 -2.51 -9.06
C LYS A 383 -20.43 -3.77 -9.32
N LYS A 384 -21.05 -4.93 -9.03
CA LYS A 384 -20.50 -6.22 -9.45
C LYS A 384 -20.36 -6.25 -10.96
N LEU A 385 -19.34 -6.98 -11.42
CA LEU A 385 -19.06 -7.08 -12.84
C LEU A 385 -20.29 -7.57 -13.61
N ASP A 386 -20.69 -6.79 -14.61
CA ASP A 386 -21.85 -7.02 -15.45
C ASP A 386 -21.42 -7.62 -16.78
N THR A 387 -21.59 -8.93 -16.92
CA THR A 387 -21.25 -9.69 -18.13
C THR A 387 -22.38 -9.70 -19.16
N SER A 388 -23.53 -9.08 -18.86
CA SER A 388 -24.70 -9.09 -19.76
C SER A 388 -24.52 -8.19 -20.99
N ARG A 389 -23.55 -7.27 -20.94
CA ARG A 389 -23.14 -6.42 -22.06
C ARG A 389 -22.16 -7.13 -22.99
N THR A 390 -22.52 -8.30 -23.51
CA THR A 390 -21.69 -9.04 -24.48
C THR A 390 -21.78 -8.49 -25.92
N LYS A 391 -22.45 -7.35 -26.14
CA LYS A 391 -22.50 -6.70 -27.46
C LYS A 391 -21.58 -5.50 -27.49
N THR A 392 -20.57 -5.58 -28.34
CA THR A 392 -19.69 -4.47 -28.71
C THR A 392 -20.50 -3.19 -28.88
N LYS A 393 -20.08 -2.11 -28.24
CA LYS A 393 -20.67 -0.76 -28.37
C LYS A 393 -20.82 -0.33 -29.85
N ARG A 394 -20.00 -0.90 -30.75
CA ARG A 394 -20.06 -0.75 -32.22
C ARG A 394 -21.29 -1.37 -32.90
N GLU A 395 -21.91 -2.41 -32.35
CA GLU A 395 -23.19 -2.92 -32.88
C GLU A 395 -24.34 -1.93 -32.62
N ALA A 396 -24.29 -1.17 -31.52
CA ALA A 396 -25.26 -0.10 -31.25
C ALA A 396 -25.05 1.12 -32.17
N GLU A 397 -23.84 1.30 -32.70
CA GLU A 397 -23.45 2.40 -33.62
C GLU A 397 -23.42 1.99 -35.09
N GLY A 398 -23.85 0.76 -35.44
CA GLY A 398 -24.09 0.33 -36.82
C GLY A 398 -22.85 -0.07 -37.63
N ASN A 399 -21.69 -0.26 -37.00
CA ASN A 399 -20.45 -0.59 -37.70
C ASN A 399 -20.19 -2.12 -37.67
N LYS A 400 -20.25 -2.77 -38.84
CA LYS A 400 -20.30 -4.25 -38.99
C LYS A 400 -18.93 -4.96 -38.98
N ASP A 401 -17.82 -4.25 -38.78
CA ASP A 401 -16.46 -4.80 -38.91
C ASP A 401 -15.69 -4.90 -37.58
N SER A 402 -16.30 -5.32 -36.46
CA SER A 402 -15.55 -5.55 -35.22
C SER A 402 -15.43 -7.03 -34.88
N SER A 403 -14.20 -7.49 -34.71
CA SER A 403 -13.85 -8.74 -34.02
C SER A 403 -14.68 -8.92 -32.74
N ASP A 404 -15.26 -10.11 -32.54
CA ASP A 404 -16.07 -10.49 -31.38
C ASP A 404 -15.29 -10.28 -30.07
N THR A 405 -15.39 -9.08 -29.50
CA THR A 405 -14.72 -8.71 -28.25
C THR A 405 -15.76 -8.71 -27.15
N ASN A 406 -15.56 -9.57 -26.15
CA ASN A 406 -16.44 -9.67 -25.00
C ASN A 406 -16.02 -8.62 -23.97
N VAL A 407 -16.97 -7.80 -23.53
CA VAL A 407 -16.76 -6.73 -22.56
C VAL A 407 -17.63 -6.96 -21.32
N ALA A 408 -17.04 -6.78 -20.15
CA ALA A 408 -17.78 -6.76 -18.89
C ALA A 408 -17.34 -5.55 -18.06
N THR A 409 -18.27 -4.83 -17.44
CA THR A 409 -17.94 -3.60 -16.71
C THR A 409 -18.31 -3.68 -15.24
N GLY A 410 -17.52 -3.04 -14.39
CA GLY A 410 -17.74 -2.97 -12.96
C GLY A 410 -17.29 -1.63 -12.39
N THR A 411 -17.59 -1.43 -11.11
CA THR A 411 -17.25 -0.20 -10.40
C THR A 411 -16.85 -0.53 -8.97
N PHE A 412 -15.78 0.08 -8.49
CA PHE A 412 -15.45 0.10 -7.07
C PHE A 412 -15.11 1.53 -6.61
N ASP A 413 -15.31 1.79 -5.33
CA ASP A 413 -14.94 3.04 -4.69
C ASP A 413 -13.66 2.83 -3.86
N ILE A 414 -12.79 3.83 -3.81
CA ILE A 414 -11.70 3.98 -2.86
C ILE A 414 -12.17 4.98 -1.80
N LEU A 415 -12.35 4.51 -0.58
CA LEU A 415 -12.98 5.28 0.49
C LEU A 415 -11.94 6.12 1.24
N GLY A 416 -12.35 7.35 1.59
CA GLY A 416 -11.60 8.19 2.53
C GLY A 416 -10.23 8.63 2.03
N VAL A 417 -10.12 8.87 0.73
CA VAL A 417 -8.91 9.39 0.10
C VAL A 417 -8.65 10.81 0.59
N LEU A 418 -7.42 11.08 1.04
CA LEU A 418 -7.03 12.38 1.57
C LEU A 418 -6.27 13.20 0.54
N PHE A 419 -6.78 14.39 0.27
CA PHE A 419 -6.20 15.37 -0.64
C PHE A 419 -5.67 16.57 0.17
N PHE A 420 -4.35 16.73 0.20
CA PHE A 420 -3.71 17.87 0.85
C PHE A 420 -3.52 19.02 -0.14
N ASN A 421 -4.63 19.59 -0.60
CA ASN A 421 -4.63 20.68 -1.59
C ASN A 421 -4.24 22.04 -1.01
N LYS A 422 -4.11 22.13 0.32
CA LYS A 422 -3.80 23.37 1.04
C LYS A 422 -2.37 23.31 1.57
N PRO A 423 -1.51 24.28 1.24
CA PRO A 423 -0.14 24.28 1.73
C PRO A 423 -0.12 24.49 3.25
N SER A 424 0.84 23.85 3.92
CA SER A 424 1.09 24.12 5.34
C SER A 424 1.67 25.52 5.54
N LYS A 425 1.46 26.08 6.73
CA LYS A 425 1.88 27.45 7.08
C LYS A 425 2.78 27.43 8.30
N ASP A 426 3.90 28.14 8.24
CA ASP A 426 4.72 28.40 9.42
C ASP A 426 4.00 29.39 10.33
N VAL A 427 3.96 29.10 11.64
CA VAL A 427 3.24 29.88 12.64
C VAL A 427 4.13 30.17 13.86
N PRO A 428 4.09 31.39 14.42
CA PRO A 428 4.73 31.67 15.69
C PRO A 428 3.90 31.09 16.85
N LEU A 429 4.57 30.50 17.84
CA LEU A 429 3.93 30.00 19.08
C LEU A 429 3.97 31.11 20.14
N VAL A 430 3.23 32.20 19.93
CA VAL A 430 3.14 33.29 20.92
C VAL A 430 1.80 33.22 21.65
N GLY A 431 1.84 32.98 22.97
CA GLY A 431 0.88 33.40 24.01
C GLY A 431 -0.60 32.98 23.95
N GLU A 432 -1.22 32.83 22.77
CA GLU A 432 -2.67 32.68 22.62
C GLU A 432 -3.10 31.44 21.80
N VAL A 433 -2.22 30.85 20.97
CA VAL A 433 -2.57 29.68 20.14
C VAL A 433 -2.71 28.37 20.95
N ILE A 434 -2.28 28.36 22.22
CA ILE A 434 -2.40 27.17 23.10
C ILE A 434 -3.86 26.90 23.51
N ARG A 435 -4.78 27.88 23.42
CA ARG A 435 -6.17 27.71 23.86
C ARG A 435 -7.15 27.17 22.80
N ASP A 436 -6.80 27.23 21.51
CA ASP A 436 -7.74 26.94 20.41
C ASP A 436 -7.60 25.53 19.79
N VAL A 437 -6.70 24.69 20.31
CA VAL A 437 -6.49 23.31 19.78
C VAL A 437 -7.19 22.24 20.64
N SER A 438 -7.80 22.62 21.77
CA SER A 438 -8.56 21.74 22.66
C SER A 438 -10.09 21.88 22.52
N GLY A 439 -10.57 22.32 21.35
CA GLY A 439 -12.00 22.41 21.02
C GLY A 439 -12.57 21.10 20.51
#